data_AF-Q3S322-F1
#
_entry.id   AF-Q3S322-F1
#
_cell.length_a   1.000
_cell.length_b   1.000
_cell.length_c   1.000
_cell.angle_alpha   90.00
_cell.angle_beta   90.00
_cell.angle_gamma   90.00
#
_symmetry.space_group_name_H-M   'P 1'
#
loop_
_entity.id
_entity.type
_entity.pdbx_description
1 polymer ?
#
loop_
_entity_poly.entity_id
_entity_poly.type
_entity_poly.pdbx_seq_one_letter_code
_entity_poly.pdbx_strand_id
1 'polypeptide(L)'
;VQDSLMNIISGGFYDGLMLYTHALNETMTSPEDRPVGKTVTRRMWNRTYNGVTGLVQIDENGDRETDFAFWDMTDTNTSVFQIVSVYNGSQKKLRALPGMDIQWPGGAAPLDVPVCGFKNDNPACLARTITIHQMVTIVVFFIIIIILTITVFIYRKLKLENELVAQLWRVSWEDIQMSNMEKVLRSAGSKLTLSLRGSNYGSLLTGDGNFQVFAKTGYYKANIVAIKYINRKRIELTRNVLFELKHMRDIQNEHLTRFIGACIDPPNICIITEYCPRGSLQDIMENESIT
;
A
#
# COMPACT_ATOMS: atom_id res chain seq x y z
N VAL A 1 -16.34 -50.80 46.42
CA VAL A 1 -16.29 -50.05 47.70
C VAL A 1 -17.68 -49.47 47.88
N GLN A 2 -18.45 -49.97 48.85
CA GLN A 2 -19.73 -49.34 49.21
C GLN A 2 -19.41 -47.93 49.71
N ASP A 3 -20.20 -46.92 49.30
CA ASP A 3 -20.12 -45.58 49.88
C ASP A 3 -20.32 -45.70 51.40
N SER A 4 -19.21 -45.79 52.13
CA SER A 4 -19.28 -45.69 53.56
C SER A 4 -19.60 -44.22 53.84
N LEU A 5 -20.70 -43.98 54.54
CA LEU A 5 -21.08 -42.75 55.25
C LEU A 5 -20.02 -42.29 56.29
N MET A 6 -18.76 -42.73 56.15
CA MET A 6 -17.65 -42.36 57.01
C MET A 6 -17.13 -41.00 56.55
N ASN A 7 -17.44 -39.97 57.33
CA ASN A 7 -16.79 -38.68 57.15
C ASN A 7 -15.29 -38.83 57.47
N ILE A 8 -14.44 -38.70 56.45
CA ILE A 8 -12.99 -38.81 56.57
C ILE A 8 -12.40 -37.87 57.61
N ILE A 9 -13.04 -36.72 57.85
CA ILE A 9 -12.59 -35.75 58.84
C ILE A 9 -12.86 -36.28 60.25
N SER A 10 -14.07 -36.77 60.53
CA SER A 10 -14.42 -37.35 61.82
C SER A 10 -13.58 -38.59 62.14
N GLY A 11 -13.40 -39.48 61.16
CA GLY A 11 -12.51 -40.63 61.28
C GLY A 11 -11.04 -40.21 61.45
N GLY A 12 -10.60 -39.17 60.74
CA GLY A 12 -9.25 -38.62 60.84
C GLY A 12 -8.94 -38.00 62.20
N PHE A 13 -9.90 -37.32 62.83
CA PHE A 13 -9.76 -36.82 64.21
C PHE A 13 -9.68 -37.97 65.22
N TYR A 14 -10.51 -39.00 65.06
CA TYR A 14 -10.45 -40.19 65.90
C TYR A 14 -9.07 -40.85 65.81
N ASP A 15 -8.61 -41.09 64.59
CA ASP A 15 -7.30 -41.67 64.31
C ASP A 15 -6.17 -40.77 64.86
N GLY A 16 -6.25 -39.45 64.65
CA GLY A 16 -5.30 -38.49 65.21
C GLY A 16 -5.21 -38.54 66.74
N LEU A 17 -6.35 -38.67 67.42
CA LEU A 17 -6.37 -38.84 68.88
C LEU A 17 -5.75 -40.18 69.29
N MET A 18 -6.08 -41.27 68.59
CA MET A 18 -5.48 -42.58 68.85
C MET A 18 -3.96 -42.54 68.69
N LEU A 19 -3.45 -41.95 67.60
CA LEU A 19 -2.01 -41.76 67.38
C LEU A 19 -1.38 -40.96 68.53
N TYR A 20 -2.02 -39.88 68.97
CA TYR A 20 -1.55 -39.09 70.11
C TYR A 20 -1.51 -39.93 71.39
N THR A 21 -2.54 -40.72 71.69
CA THR A 21 -2.56 -41.57 72.90
C THR A 21 -1.48 -42.64 72.88
N HIS A 22 -1.19 -43.26 71.72
CA HIS A 22 -0.09 -44.20 71.56
C HIS A 22 1.26 -43.54 71.81
N ALA A 23 1.50 -42.39 71.19
CA ALA A 23 2.75 -41.65 71.39
C ALA A 23 2.90 -41.18 72.84
N LEU A 24 1.81 -40.70 73.46
CA LEU A 24 1.80 -40.25 74.86
C LEU A 24 2.15 -41.39 75.81
N ASN A 25 1.50 -42.55 75.66
CA ASN A 25 1.76 -43.73 76.49
C ASN A 25 3.23 -44.17 76.42
N GLU A 26 3.85 -44.14 75.24
CA GLU A 26 5.28 -44.45 75.05
C GLU A 26 6.22 -43.40 75.65
N THR A 27 5.76 -42.17 75.81
CA THR A 27 6.54 -41.08 76.41
C THR A 27 6.48 -41.04 77.93
N MET A 28 5.47 -41.68 78.53
CA MET A 28 5.24 -41.63 79.97
C MET A 28 6.19 -42.59 80.72
N THR A 29 7.04 -42.02 81.58
CA THR A 29 7.94 -42.77 82.47
C THR A 29 7.35 -42.99 83.87
N SER A 30 6.54 -42.03 84.35
CA SER A 30 5.80 -42.07 85.61
C SER A 30 4.39 -41.49 85.42
N PRO A 31 3.37 -41.94 86.16
CA PRO A 31 1.98 -41.47 86.00
C PRO A 31 1.78 -39.97 86.28
N GLU A 32 2.67 -39.37 87.09
CA GLU A 32 2.54 -38.00 87.58
C GLU A 32 3.34 -36.97 86.78
N ASP A 33 4.27 -37.39 85.91
CA ASP A 33 5.13 -36.47 85.16
C ASP A 33 4.61 -36.23 83.74
N ARG A 34 4.51 -34.96 83.34
CA ARG A 34 3.96 -34.58 82.03
C ARG A 34 5.09 -34.57 80.99
N PRO A 35 5.04 -35.43 79.95
CA PRO A 35 6.10 -35.50 78.96
C PRO A 35 6.16 -34.23 78.11
N VAL A 36 7.38 -33.86 77.71
CA VAL A 36 7.64 -32.70 76.84
C VAL A 36 6.96 -32.89 75.49
N GLY A 37 6.10 -31.96 75.09
CA GLY A 37 5.26 -32.05 73.88
C GLY A 37 6.05 -32.32 72.60
N LYS A 38 7.22 -31.70 72.43
CA LYS A 38 8.10 -31.93 71.26
C LYS A 38 8.50 -33.40 71.12
N THR A 39 8.74 -34.08 72.24
CA THR A 39 9.13 -35.49 72.26
C THR A 39 7.94 -36.41 71.96
N VAL A 40 6.73 -36.01 72.36
CA VAL A 40 5.48 -36.72 71.99
C VAL A 40 5.23 -36.58 70.50
N THR A 41 5.25 -35.36 69.96
CA THR A 41 5.04 -35.09 68.53
C THR A 41 6.06 -35.82 67.67
N ARG A 42 7.34 -35.83 68.05
CA ARG A 42 8.38 -36.54 67.29
C ARG A 42 8.15 -38.05 67.21
N ARG A 43 7.51 -38.66 68.21
CA ARG A 43 7.13 -40.09 68.20
C ARG A 43 5.86 -40.39 67.41
N MET A 44 5.08 -39.36 67.06
CA MET A 44 3.92 -39.51 66.17
C MET A 44 4.34 -39.59 64.70
N TRP A 45 5.53 -39.10 64.34
CA TRP A 45 6.03 -39.03 62.97
C TRP A 45 6.69 -40.35 62.54
N ASN A 46 6.77 -40.58 61.22
CA ASN A 46 7.37 -41.76 60.59
C ASN A 46 6.85 -43.09 61.16
N ARG A 47 5.52 -43.23 61.25
CA ARG A 47 4.88 -44.40 61.85
C ARG A 47 3.65 -44.82 61.06
N THR A 48 3.40 -46.12 61.06
CA THR A 48 2.20 -46.72 60.48
C THR A 48 1.39 -47.43 61.57
N TYR A 49 0.07 -47.24 61.58
CA TYR A 49 -0.85 -47.96 62.46
C TYR A 49 -2.23 -48.13 61.79
N ASN A 50 -3.05 -49.04 62.32
CA ASN A 50 -4.42 -49.24 61.84
C ASN A 50 -5.41 -48.40 62.64
N GLY A 51 -6.11 -47.50 61.94
CA GLY A 51 -7.18 -46.68 62.47
C GLY A 51 -8.56 -47.08 61.93
N VAL A 52 -9.57 -46.29 62.25
CA VAL A 52 -10.94 -46.46 61.73
C VAL A 52 -11.04 -46.08 60.26
N THR A 53 -10.14 -45.22 59.76
CA THR A 53 -10.04 -44.86 58.33
C THR A 53 -9.13 -45.81 57.54
N GLY A 54 -8.75 -46.95 58.12
CA GLY A 54 -7.86 -47.94 57.50
C GLY A 54 -6.40 -47.76 57.95
N LEU A 55 -5.46 -48.08 57.05
CA LEU A 55 -4.04 -47.93 57.32
C LEU A 55 -3.68 -46.44 57.35
N VAL A 56 -3.16 -45.97 58.49
CA VAL A 56 -2.71 -44.60 58.68
C VAL A 56 -1.19 -44.61 58.72
N GLN A 57 -0.55 -43.98 57.75
CA GLN A 57 0.89 -43.78 57.71
C GLN A 57 1.20 -42.30 57.80
N ILE A 58 2.04 -41.94 58.78
CA ILE A 58 2.57 -40.59 58.96
C ILE A 58 4.01 -40.59 58.48
N ASP A 59 4.36 -39.62 57.64
CA ASP A 59 5.71 -39.47 57.08
C ASP A 59 6.70 -38.86 58.08
N GLU A 60 7.93 -38.61 57.62
CA GLU A 60 9.00 -38.03 58.43
C GLU A 60 8.76 -36.56 58.83
N ASN A 61 7.86 -35.88 58.11
CA ASN A 61 7.49 -34.49 58.34
C ASN A 61 6.28 -34.35 59.27
N GLY A 62 5.62 -35.46 59.60
CA GLY A 62 4.44 -35.47 60.45
C GLY A 62 3.12 -35.39 59.70
N ASP A 63 3.14 -35.55 58.38
CA ASP A 63 1.98 -35.48 57.51
C ASP A 63 1.47 -36.88 57.17
N ARG A 64 0.16 -37.02 56.99
CA ARG A 64 -0.47 -38.31 56.67
C ARG A 64 -0.36 -38.61 55.18
N GLU A 65 0.23 -39.76 54.85
CA GLU A 65 0.16 -40.35 53.51
C GLU A 65 -1.28 -40.77 53.23
N THR A 66 -1.85 -40.20 52.16
CA THR A 66 -3.28 -40.31 51.84
C THR A 66 -3.48 -41.10 50.55
N ASP A 67 -4.37 -42.09 50.61
CA ASP A 67 -4.78 -42.88 49.46
C ASP A 67 -5.95 -42.18 48.74
N PHE A 68 -5.96 -42.24 47.41
CA PHE A 68 -7.00 -41.64 46.58
C PHE A 68 -7.66 -42.69 45.69
N ALA A 69 -8.95 -42.54 45.43
CA ALA A 69 -9.69 -43.37 44.48
C ALA A 69 -10.04 -42.54 43.23
N PHE A 70 -9.77 -43.09 42.06
CA PHE A 70 -10.14 -42.49 40.78
C PHE A 70 -11.45 -43.10 40.30
N TRP A 71 -12.44 -42.24 40.13
CA TRP A 71 -13.78 -42.60 39.67
C TRP A 71 -13.92 -42.25 38.20
N ASP A 72 -14.47 -43.17 37.41
CA ASP A 72 -14.73 -42.97 36.00
C ASP A 72 -16.12 -43.55 35.63
N MET A 73 -16.68 -43.04 34.55
CA MET A 73 -17.96 -43.48 34.02
C MET A 73 -17.77 -44.77 33.22
N THR A 74 -18.10 -45.90 33.82
CA THR A 74 -17.94 -47.22 33.19
C THR A 74 -18.94 -47.48 32.07
N ASP A 75 -20.14 -46.89 32.15
CA ASP A 75 -21.18 -47.02 31.12
C ASP A 75 -21.85 -45.67 30.89
N THR A 76 -21.74 -45.17 29.65
CA THR A 76 -22.26 -43.88 29.22
C THR A 76 -23.78 -43.87 29.11
N ASN A 77 -24.43 -45.02 28.92
CA ASN A 77 -25.88 -45.10 28.80
C ASN A 77 -26.58 -45.07 30.17
N THR A 78 -25.98 -45.73 31.16
CA THR A 78 -26.52 -45.78 32.52
C THR A 78 -25.97 -44.67 33.42
N SER A 79 -24.98 -43.90 32.95
CA SER A 79 -24.32 -42.82 33.69
C SER A 79 -23.75 -43.26 35.06
N VAL A 80 -23.36 -44.53 35.15
CA VAL A 80 -22.84 -45.13 36.38
C VAL A 80 -21.34 -44.90 36.50
N PHE A 81 -20.95 -44.28 37.61
CA PHE A 81 -19.56 -44.11 38.00
C PHE A 81 -19.10 -45.24 38.91
N GLN A 82 -17.91 -45.77 38.64
CA GLN A 82 -17.25 -46.75 39.48
C GLN A 82 -15.79 -46.36 39.69
N ILE A 83 -15.19 -46.87 40.76
CA ILE A 83 -13.76 -46.72 40.98
C ILE A 83 -13.05 -47.61 39.96
N VAL A 84 -12.17 -47.03 39.17
CA VAL A 84 -11.37 -47.78 38.17
C VAL A 84 -9.92 -47.94 38.61
N SER A 85 -9.43 -47.06 39.49
CA SER A 85 -8.05 -47.10 39.95
C SER A 85 -7.92 -46.53 41.36
N VAL A 86 -6.93 -47.01 42.12
CA VAL A 86 -6.61 -46.55 43.48
C VAL A 86 -5.15 -46.14 43.52
N TYR A 87 -4.89 -44.91 43.97
CA TYR A 87 -3.56 -44.41 44.24
C TYR A 87 -3.19 -44.69 45.69
N ASN A 88 -2.10 -45.42 45.89
CA ASN A 88 -1.53 -45.66 47.20
C ASN A 88 -0.50 -44.55 47.52
N GLY A 89 -0.79 -43.74 48.54
CA GLY A 89 0.04 -42.61 48.97
C GLY A 89 1.44 -43.04 49.40
N SER A 90 1.51 -44.08 50.22
CA SER A 90 2.77 -44.63 50.74
C SER A 90 3.72 -45.13 49.65
N GLN A 91 3.18 -45.85 48.66
CA GLN A 91 3.97 -46.42 47.56
C GLN A 91 4.12 -45.45 46.38
N LYS A 92 3.37 -44.35 46.37
CA LYS A 92 3.28 -43.38 45.28
C LYS A 92 2.98 -44.03 43.94
N LYS A 93 2.09 -45.03 43.96
CA LYS A 93 1.74 -45.86 42.79
C LYS A 93 0.23 -45.88 42.58
N LEU A 94 -0.16 -45.63 41.34
CA LEU A 94 -1.51 -45.82 40.86
C LEU A 94 -1.70 -47.30 40.48
N ARG A 95 -2.73 -47.96 41.02
CA ARG A 95 -3.08 -49.35 40.74
C ARG A 95 -4.48 -49.42 40.14
N ALA A 96 -4.57 -49.85 38.89
CA ALA A 96 -5.85 -50.15 38.26
C ALA A 96 -6.52 -51.35 38.93
N LEU A 97 -7.84 -51.29 39.10
CA LEU A 97 -8.61 -52.43 39.60
C LEU A 97 -8.71 -53.51 38.51
N PRO A 98 -8.64 -54.80 38.87
CA PRO A 98 -8.67 -55.88 37.90
C PRO A 98 -9.99 -55.88 37.11
N GLY A 99 -9.90 -55.82 35.79
CA GLY A 99 -11.05 -55.78 34.88
C GLY A 99 -11.67 -54.38 34.70
N MET A 100 -11.05 -53.34 35.23
CA MET A 100 -11.45 -51.95 35.05
C MET A 100 -10.36 -51.16 34.34
N ASP A 101 -10.72 -50.47 33.27
CA ASP A 101 -9.85 -49.55 32.53
C ASP A 101 -10.51 -48.17 32.39
N ILE A 102 -9.71 -47.12 32.32
CA ILE A 102 -10.16 -45.74 32.13
C ILE A 102 -10.81 -45.62 30.75
N GLN A 103 -12.06 -45.18 30.71
CA GLN A 103 -12.86 -45.10 29.49
C GLN A 103 -12.72 -43.72 28.86
N TRP A 104 -12.00 -43.66 27.74
CA TRP A 104 -11.91 -42.44 26.95
C TRP A 104 -12.94 -42.45 25.82
N PRO A 105 -13.80 -41.42 25.68
CA PRO A 105 -14.79 -41.37 24.60
C PRO A 105 -14.21 -41.51 23.19
N GLY A 106 -12.95 -41.09 22.99
CA GLY A 106 -12.21 -41.22 21.72
C GLY A 106 -11.30 -42.46 21.63
N GLY A 107 -11.41 -43.40 22.56
CA GLY A 107 -10.58 -44.61 22.65
C GLY A 107 -9.18 -44.40 23.23
N ALA A 108 -8.70 -43.17 23.32
CA ALA A 108 -7.40 -42.82 23.90
C ALA A 108 -7.47 -41.55 24.74
N ALA A 109 -6.51 -41.41 25.66
CA ALA A 109 -6.36 -40.21 26.46
C ALA A 109 -6.12 -39.00 25.54
N PRO A 110 -6.88 -37.90 25.72
CA PRO A 110 -6.66 -36.69 24.94
C PRO A 110 -5.28 -36.12 25.27
N LEU A 111 -4.69 -35.42 24.29
CA LEU A 111 -3.45 -34.70 24.50
C LEU A 111 -3.65 -33.62 25.57
N ASP A 112 -2.65 -33.45 26.43
CA ASP A 112 -2.59 -32.39 27.44
C ASP A 112 -2.59 -30.99 26.82
N VAL A 113 -2.01 -30.86 25.63
CA VAL A 113 -2.01 -29.64 24.82
C VAL A 113 -2.60 -29.94 23.43
N PRO A 114 -3.56 -29.13 22.94
CA PRO A 114 -4.06 -29.27 21.57
C PRO A 114 -2.94 -29.13 20.54
N VAL A 115 -3.09 -29.78 19.37
CA VAL A 115 -2.10 -29.76 18.27
C VAL A 115 -1.69 -28.33 17.88
N CYS A 116 -2.63 -27.38 17.89
CA CYS A 116 -2.37 -26.00 17.51
C CYS A 116 -1.99 -25.08 18.71
N GLY A 117 -1.85 -25.64 19.91
CA GLY A 117 -1.69 -24.90 21.15
C GLY A 117 -2.99 -24.22 21.61
N PHE A 118 -3.08 -23.86 22.89
CA PHE A 118 -4.28 -23.25 23.46
C PHE A 118 -4.65 -21.89 22.85
N LYS A 119 -3.65 -21.15 22.38
CA LYS A 119 -3.80 -19.82 21.77
C LYS A 119 -3.72 -19.82 20.25
N ASN A 120 -3.63 -21.00 19.63
CA ASN A 120 -3.42 -21.14 18.19
C ASN A 120 -2.10 -20.50 17.70
N ASP A 121 -1.09 -20.42 18.58
CA ASP A 121 0.21 -19.81 18.31
C ASP A 121 1.15 -20.77 17.55
N ASN A 122 0.75 -22.03 17.31
CA ASN A 122 1.58 -22.99 16.60
C ASN A 122 1.70 -22.59 15.11
N PRO A 123 2.91 -22.33 14.59
CA PRO A 123 3.14 -21.94 13.20
C PRO A 123 2.68 -22.98 12.17
N ALA A 124 2.48 -24.24 12.56
CA ALA A 124 1.92 -25.28 11.70
C ALA A 124 0.41 -25.09 11.42
N CYS A 125 -0.32 -24.49 12.37
CA CYS A 125 -1.76 -24.22 12.25
C CYS A 125 -2.09 -22.78 11.92
N LEU A 126 -1.13 -21.86 12.07
CA LEU A 126 -1.30 -20.49 11.65
C LEU A 126 -1.35 -20.46 10.12
N ALA A 127 -2.57 -20.48 9.56
CA ALA A 127 -2.80 -20.05 8.19
C ALA A 127 -2.07 -18.71 8.05
N ARG A 128 -1.12 -18.60 7.11
CA ARG A 128 -0.29 -17.40 6.90
C ARG A 128 -1.19 -16.20 6.63
N THR A 129 -1.71 -15.59 7.68
CA THR A 129 -2.41 -14.32 7.62
C THR A 129 -1.31 -13.31 7.37
N ILE A 130 -1.47 -12.56 6.27
CA ILE A 130 -0.59 -11.45 5.95
C ILE A 130 -0.55 -10.57 7.19
N THR A 131 0.62 -10.42 7.78
CA THR A 131 0.76 -9.70 9.06
C THR A 131 0.31 -8.25 8.84
N ILE A 132 -0.27 -7.63 9.86
CA ILE A 132 -0.79 -6.25 9.77
C ILE A 132 0.27 -5.29 9.20
N HIS A 133 1.54 -5.52 9.51
CA HIS A 133 2.68 -4.78 8.95
C HIS A 133 2.83 -4.91 7.43
N GLN A 134 2.58 -6.10 6.86
CA GLN A 134 2.60 -6.31 5.41
C GLN A 134 1.45 -5.61 4.70
N MET A 135 0.26 -5.54 5.32
CA MET A 135 -0.87 -4.77 4.74
C MET A 135 -0.59 -3.27 4.76
N VAL A 136 -0.04 -2.74 5.86
CA VAL A 136 0.29 -1.31 5.99
C VAL A 136 1.35 -0.90 4.96
N THR A 137 2.39 -1.70 4.76
CA THR A 137 3.45 -1.39 3.79
C THR A 137 2.95 -1.34 2.34
N ILE A 138 2.04 -2.24 1.96
CA ILE A 138 1.41 -2.23 0.63
C ILE A 138 0.58 -0.95 0.42
N VAL A 139 -0.23 -0.56 1.40
CA VAL A 139 -1.08 0.64 1.29
C VAL A 139 -0.24 1.91 1.17
N VAL A 140 0.82 2.04 1.96
CA VAL A 140 1.73 3.19 1.91
C VAL A 140 2.42 3.28 0.54
N PHE A 141 2.85 2.14 -0.02
CA PHE A 141 3.47 2.10 -1.35
C PHE A 141 2.52 2.61 -2.45
N PHE A 142 1.25 2.19 -2.43
CA PHE A 142 0.25 2.68 -3.39
C PHE A 142 -0.01 4.19 -3.26
N ILE A 143 -0.06 4.73 -2.04
CA ILE A 143 -0.24 6.17 -1.80
C ILE A 143 0.92 6.96 -2.42
N ILE A 144 2.17 6.49 -2.24
CA ILE A 144 3.35 7.14 -2.82
C ILE A 144 3.29 7.15 -4.34
N ILE A 145 2.90 6.03 -4.98
CA ILE A 145 2.74 5.96 -6.44
C ILE A 145 1.67 6.95 -6.93
N ILE A 146 0.53 7.05 -6.22
CA ILE A 146 -0.54 8.00 -6.59
C ILE A 146 -0.04 9.45 -6.51
N ILE A 147 0.68 9.82 -5.45
CA ILE A 147 1.24 11.18 -5.31
C ILE A 147 2.25 11.46 -6.42
N LEU A 148 3.12 10.49 -6.74
CA LEU A 148 4.16 10.65 -7.76
C LEU A 148 3.55 10.78 -9.16
N THR A 149 2.50 10.01 -9.48
CA THR A 149 1.79 10.13 -10.76
C THR A 149 1.04 11.47 -10.89
N ILE A 150 0.39 11.95 -9.83
CA ILE A 150 -0.30 13.25 -9.82
C ILE A 150 0.70 14.39 -10.00
N THR A 151 1.83 14.37 -9.29
CA THR A 151 2.85 15.43 -9.40
C THR A 151 3.46 15.49 -10.80
N VAL A 152 3.76 14.34 -11.42
CA VAL A 152 4.22 14.27 -12.83
C VAL A 152 3.16 14.81 -13.79
N PHE A 153 1.89 14.48 -13.59
CA PHE A 153 0.80 14.97 -14.44
C PHE A 153 0.64 16.49 -14.35
N ILE A 154 0.65 17.04 -13.13
CA ILE A 154 0.59 18.48 -12.89
C ILE A 154 1.80 19.19 -13.52
N TYR A 155 3.01 18.65 -13.33
CA TYR A 155 4.22 19.21 -13.93
C TYR A 155 4.14 19.25 -15.47
N ARG A 156 3.69 18.16 -16.10
CA ARG A 156 3.48 18.11 -17.56
C ARG A 156 2.45 19.13 -18.02
N LYS A 157 1.33 19.25 -17.30
CA LYS A 157 0.28 20.22 -17.63
C LYS A 157 0.80 21.65 -17.53
N LEU A 158 1.48 22.00 -16.44
CA LEU A 158 2.07 23.33 -16.22
C LEU A 158 3.12 23.67 -17.28
N LYS A 159 3.98 22.72 -17.64
CA LYS A 159 4.96 22.92 -18.71
C LYS A 159 4.28 23.27 -20.04
N LEU A 160 3.22 22.54 -20.40
CA LEU A 160 2.47 22.79 -21.62
C LEU A 160 1.77 24.16 -21.62
N GLU A 161 1.16 24.55 -20.49
CA GLU A 161 0.51 25.85 -20.35
C GLU A 161 1.53 27.00 -20.42
N ASN A 162 2.69 26.87 -19.78
CA ASN A 162 3.77 27.87 -19.86
C ASN A 162 4.26 28.07 -21.30
N GLU A 163 4.42 27.00 -22.08
CA GLU A 163 4.82 27.11 -23.49
C GLU A 163 3.74 27.75 -24.39
N LEU A 164 2.45 27.61 -24.05
CA LEU A 164 1.36 28.29 -24.77
C LEU A 164 1.30 29.79 -24.45
N VAL A 165 1.52 30.16 -23.19
CA VAL A 165 1.51 31.56 -22.71
C VAL A 165 2.70 32.35 -23.28
N ALA A 166 3.83 31.70 -23.57
CA ALA A 166 5.00 32.37 -24.12
C ALA A 166 4.77 33.07 -25.47
N GLN A 167 3.67 32.79 -26.18
CA GLN A 167 3.18 33.54 -27.36
C GLN A 167 4.26 33.88 -28.40
N LEU A 168 5.30 33.06 -28.54
CA LEU A 168 6.47 33.43 -29.33
C LEU A 168 6.15 33.58 -30.86
N TRP A 169 4.96 33.16 -31.32
CA TRP A 169 4.47 33.31 -32.70
C TRP A 169 3.93 34.71 -32.99
N ARG A 170 3.65 35.49 -31.94
CA ARG A 170 3.08 36.82 -32.06
C ARG A 170 4.16 37.78 -32.53
N VAL A 171 3.90 38.44 -33.64
CA VAL A 171 4.72 39.51 -34.17
C VAL A 171 3.95 40.81 -33.99
N SER A 172 4.58 41.83 -33.40
CA SER A 172 4.01 43.17 -33.33
C SER A 172 4.08 43.83 -34.69
N TRP A 173 3.07 44.64 -35.02
CA TRP A 173 3.07 45.40 -36.28
C TRP A 173 4.28 46.35 -36.40
N GLU A 174 4.74 46.89 -35.26
CA GLU A 174 5.84 47.84 -35.16
C GLU A 174 7.19 47.26 -35.60
N ASP A 175 7.40 45.95 -35.43
CA ASP A 175 8.62 45.26 -35.85
C ASP A 175 8.70 45.06 -37.37
N ILE A 176 7.60 45.30 -38.09
CA ILE A 176 7.51 45.10 -39.53
C ILE A 176 7.84 46.41 -40.23
N GLN A 177 9.02 46.47 -40.81
CA GLN A 177 9.43 47.60 -41.62
C GLN A 177 8.91 47.43 -43.04
N MET A 178 7.89 48.22 -43.39
CA MET A 178 7.43 48.34 -44.77
C MET A 178 8.41 49.23 -45.52
N SER A 179 9.14 48.67 -46.47
CA SER A 179 10.08 49.45 -47.27
C SER A 179 9.31 50.45 -48.13
N ASN A 180 9.35 51.73 -47.77
CA ASN A 180 8.89 52.80 -48.64
C ASN A 180 9.98 53.05 -49.70
N MET A 181 10.00 52.20 -50.73
CA MET A 181 11.04 52.14 -51.77
C MET A 181 10.87 53.25 -52.83
N GLU A 182 10.48 54.46 -52.44
CA GLU A 182 10.55 55.60 -53.37
C GLU A 182 12.00 56.10 -53.55
N LYS A 183 12.92 55.75 -52.63
CA LYS A 183 14.31 56.27 -52.63
C LYS A 183 15.41 55.33 -53.14
N VAL A 184 15.14 54.05 -53.41
CA VAL A 184 16.19 53.09 -53.86
C VAL A 184 16.13 52.80 -55.37
N LEU A 185 15.06 53.21 -56.07
CA LEU A 185 14.92 53.02 -57.52
C LEU A 185 15.78 53.97 -58.39
N ARG A 186 16.74 54.70 -57.81
CA ARG A 186 17.63 55.59 -58.58
C ARG A 186 19.06 55.08 -58.79
N SER A 187 19.47 53.94 -58.23
CA SER A 187 20.89 53.55 -58.24
C SER A 187 21.24 52.12 -58.66
N ALA A 188 20.30 51.24 -59.00
CA ALA A 188 20.67 49.91 -59.47
C ALA A 188 19.73 49.44 -60.59
N GLY A 189 20.23 49.48 -61.81
CA GLY A 189 19.59 48.84 -62.96
C GLY A 189 19.60 47.33 -62.79
N SER A 190 18.48 46.77 -62.33
CA SER A 190 18.12 45.37 -62.56
C SER A 190 16.59 45.25 -62.43
N LYS A 191 15.97 44.47 -63.33
CA LYS A 191 14.53 44.24 -63.42
C LYS A 191 13.98 43.51 -62.19
N LEU A 192 13.77 44.22 -61.09
CA LEU A 192 13.02 43.75 -59.92
C LEU A 192 11.80 44.64 -59.73
N THR A 193 10.70 44.31 -60.41
CA THR A 193 9.40 44.93 -60.17
C THR A 193 8.80 44.39 -58.87
N LEU A 194 9.26 44.90 -57.73
CA LEU A 194 8.59 44.71 -56.45
C LEU A 194 7.44 45.71 -56.36
N SER A 195 6.20 45.25 -56.54
CA SER A 195 5.03 46.14 -56.52
C SER A 195 4.66 46.55 -55.09
N LEU A 196 4.61 47.86 -54.84
CA LEU A 196 4.19 48.45 -53.55
C LEU A 196 2.66 48.46 -53.34
N ARG A 197 1.86 48.00 -54.32
CA ARG A 197 0.39 48.03 -54.29
C ARG A 197 -0.22 46.63 -54.42
N GLY A 198 0.18 45.73 -53.53
CA GLY A 198 -0.48 44.43 -53.36
C GLY A 198 -1.79 44.60 -52.61
N SER A 199 -2.93 44.42 -53.29
CA SER A 199 -4.20 44.14 -52.63
C SER A 199 -4.24 42.67 -52.20
N ASN A 200 -5.20 42.31 -51.33
CA ASN A 200 -5.38 40.92 -50.89
C ASN A 200 -5.84 39.96 -52.00
N TYR A 201 -6.09 40.47 -53.22
CA TYR A 201 -6.41 39.75 -54.46
C TYR A 201 -6.03 40.63 -55.67
N GLY A 202 -4.74 40.87 -55.90
CA GLY A 202 -4.29 41.87 -56.88
C GLY A 202 -3.31 41.33 -57.91
N SER A 203 -3.82 41.04 -59.09
CA SER A 203 -3.04 40.79 -60.30
C SER A 203 -2.65 42.10 -60.99
N LEU A 204 -1.39 42.25 -61.40
CA LEU A 204 -0.94 43.33 -62.27
C LEU A 204 -0.82 42.81 -63.71
N LEU A 205 -1.39 43.56 -64.66
CA LEU A 205 -1.20 43.33 -66.08
C LEU A 205 0.23 43.74 -66.45
N THR A 206 1.02 42.78 -66.92
CA THR A 206 2.26 43.08 -67.64
C THR A 206 1.93 43.67 -69.02
N GLY A 207 2.87 44.39 -69.63
CA GLY A 207 2.69 45.05 -70.93
C GLY A 207 2.26 44.13 -72.09
N ASP A 208 2.26 42.82 -71.89
CA ASP A 208 1.80 41.78 -72.82
C ASP A 208 0.46 41.10 -72.43
N GLY A 209 -0.29 41.66 -71.47
CA GLY A 209 -1.63 41.16 -71.13
C GLY A 209 -1.68 39.91 -70.23
N ASN A 210 -0.54 39.43 -69.73
CA ASN A 210 -0.49 38.36 -68.73
C ASN A 210 -0.59 38.92 -67.31
N PHE A 211 -1.47 38.29 -66.50
CA PHE A 211 -1.75 38.64 -65.12
C PHE A 211 -0.68 38.06 -64.19
N GLN A 212 0.18 38.89 -63.60
CA GLN A 212 1.16 38.44 -62.59
C GLN A 212 0.75 38.91 -61.18
N VAL A 213 0.65 37.97 -60.24
CA VAL A 213 0.21 38.23 -58.86
C VAL A 213 1.43 38.29 -57.94
N PHE A 214 1.79 39.49 -57.48
CA PHE A 214 2.92 39.67 -56.57
C PHE A 214 2.47 39.71 -55.11
N ALA A 215 3.13 38.92 -54.25
CA ALA A 215 2.93 38.98 -52.81
C ALA A 215 3.48 40.28 -52.22
N LYS A 216 2.79 40.83 -51.22
CA LYS A 216 3.27 42.01 -50.49
C LYS A 216 4.44 41.63 -49.58
N THR A 217 5.56 42.32 -49.71
CA THR A 217 6.81 42.04 -48.96
C THR A 217 7.08 43.09 -47.89
N GLY A 218 7.83 42.71 -46.86
CA GLY A 218 8.38 43.62 -45.85
C GLY A 218 9.65 43.07 -45.22
N TYR A 219 10.27 43.82 -44.31
CA TYR A 219 11.42 43.37 -43.53
C TYR A 219 11.01 43.10 -42.08
N TYR A 220 11.37 41.93 -41.58
CA TYR A 220 11.23 41.56 -40.18
C TYR A 220 12.56 41.00 -39.68
N LYS A 221 13.15 41.63 -38.65
CA LYS A 221 14.47 41.29 -38.10
C LYS A 221 15.55 41.08 -39.18
N ALA A 222 15.64 42.04 -40.11
CA ALA A 222 16.57 42.05 -41.25
C ALA A 222 16.34 40.95 -42.33
N ASN A 223 15.33 40.11 -42.21
CA ASN A 223 14.94 39.15 -43.25
C ASN A 223 13.76 39.66 -44.07
N ILE A 224 13.76 39.37 -45.37
CA ILE A 224 12.62 39.66 -46.25
C ILE A 224 11.51 38.63 -46.01
N VAL A 225 10.30 39.12 -45.78
CA VAL A 225 9.13 38.31 -45.43
C VAL A 225 7.95 38.60 -46.34
N ALA A 226 7.15 37.58 -46.61
CA ALA A 226 5.88 37.71 -47.31
C ALA A 226 4.75 37.99 -46.30
N ILE A 227 3.92 38.99 -46.60
CA ILE A 227 2.87 39.48 -45.71
C ILE A 227 1.52 39.25 -46.37
N LYS A 228 0.68 38.43 -45.73
CA LYS A 228 -0.69 38.15 -46.16
C LYS A 228 -1.66 38.77 -45.17
N TYR A 229 -2.40 39.79 -45.57
CA TYR A 229 -3.38 40.41 -44.67
C TYR A 229 -4.65 39.56 -44.58
N ILE A 230 -5.25 39.59 -43.40
CA ILE A 230 -6.53 38.96 -43.13
C ILE A 230 -7.58 40.06 -43.06
N ASN A 231 -8.61 39.99 -43.90
CA ASN A 231 -9.70 40.95 -43.90
C ASN A 231 -10.72 40.65 -42.78
N ARG A 232 -10.29 40.81 -41.53
CA ARG A 232 -11.11 40.63 -40.31
C ARG A 232 -10.83 41.81 -39.37
N LYS A 233 -11.88 42.36 -38.74
CA LYS A 233 -11.74 43.48 -37.80
C LYS A 233 -11.17 43.06 -36.44
N ARG A 234 -11.42 41.81 -36.04
CA ARG A 234 -10.95 41.22 -34.77
C ARG A 234 -10.83 39.71 -34.96
N ILE A 235 -9.78 39.12 -34.40
CA ILE A 235 -9.60 37.67 -34.30
C ILE A 235 -9.67 37.30 -32.82
N GLU A 236 -10.52 36.34 -32.49
CA GLU A 236 -10.55 35.73 -31.15
C GLU A 236 -9.66 34.49 -31.16
N LEU A 237 -8.65 34.47 -30.29
CA LEU A 237 -7.72 33.36 -30.17
C LEU A 237 -8.32 32.28 -29.27
N THR A 238 -8.85 31.22 -29.86
CA THR A 238 -9.24 30.01 -29.12
C THR A 238 -8.02 29.15 -28.82
N ARG A 239 -8.13 28.26 -27.82
CA ARG A 239 -7.04 27.34 -27.43
C ARG A 239 -6.56 26.48 -28.61
N ASN A 240 -7.46 26.05 -29.47
CA ASN A 240 -7.13 25.22 -30.64
C ASN A 240 -6.30 26.01 -31.65
N VAL A 241 -6.66 27.27 -31.92
CA VAL A 241 -5.89 28.16 -32.81
C VAL A 241 -4.50 28.46 -32.24
N LEU A 242 -4.35 28.60 -30.92
CA LEU A 242 -3.04 28.76 -30.29
C LEU A 242 -2.15 27.52 -30.45
N PHE A 243 -2.73 26.32 -30.35
CA PHE A 243 -2.01 25.07 -30.63
C PHE A 243 -1.59 24.97 -32.10
N GLU A 244 -2.47 25.34 -33.03
CA GLU A 244 -2.17 25.35 -34.47
C GLU A 244 -1.06 26.36 -34.81
N LEU A 245 -1.13 27.59 -34.26
CA LEU A 245 -0.10 28.62 -34.46
C LEU A 245 1.25 28.22 -33.86
N LYS A 246 1.25 27.55 -32.71
CA LYS A 246 2.46 26.96 -32.13
C LYS A 246 3.00 25.87 -33.05
N HIS A 247 2.15 24.93 -33.45
CA HIS A 247 2.54 23.81 -34.31
C HIS A 247 3.14 24.29 -35.64
N MET A 248 2.50 25.25 -36.30
CA MET A 248 3.01 25.81 -37.56
C MET A 248 4.40 26.46 -37.40
N ARG A 249 4.73 26.98 -36.22
CA ARG A 249 6.03 27.61 -35.98
C ARG A 249 7.12 26.64 -35.52
N ASP A 250 6.73 25.58 -34.83
CA ASP A 250 7.63 24.51 -34.42
C ASP A 250 8.02 23.63 -35.64
N ILE A 251 7.19 23.57 -36.68
CA ILE A 251 7.52 22.93 -37.96
C ILE A 251 8.57 23.76 -38.71
N GLN A 252 9.78 23.19 -38.85
CA GLN A 252 10.84 23.70 -39.72
C GLN A 252 11.25 22.59 -40.67
N ASN A 253 11.06 22.81 -41.97
CA ASN A 253 11.43 21.87 -43.02
C ASN A 253 11.90 22.67 -44.24
N GLU A 254 12.95 22.21 -44.91
CA GLU A 254 13.53 22.86 -46.09
C GLU A 254 12.57 22.91 -47.28
N HIS A 255 11.62 21.98 -47.37
CA HIS A 255 10.65 21.89 -48.46
C HIS A 255 9.28 22.52 -48.14
N LEU A 256 9.12 23.12 -46.95
CA LEU A 256 7.89 23.83 -46.57
C LEU A 256 8.20 25.30 -46.33
N THR A 257 7.29 26.18 -46.75
CA THR A 257 7.40 27.61 -46.45
C THR A 257 7.36 27.83 -44.95
N ARG A 258 8.42 28.38 -44.38
CA ARG A 258 8.52 28.62 -42.95
C ARG A 258 7.49 29.67 -42.49
N PHE A 259 6.67 29.29 -41.52
CA PHE A 259 5.82 30.23 -40.80
C PHE A 259 6.67 31.00 -39.79
N ILE A 260 6.69 32.33 -39.91
CA ILE A 260 7.48 33.20 -39.04
C ILE A 260 6.63 33.66 -37.86
N GLY A 261 5.40 34.09 -38.14
CA GLY A 261 4.48 34.52 -37.11
C GLY A 261 3.20 35.16 -37.64
N ALA A 262 2.38 35.66 -36.73
CA ALA A 262 1.16 36.39 -37.06
C ALA A 262 1.04 37.67 -36.23
N CYS A 263 0.60 38.74 -36.89
CA CYS A 263 0.22 40.00 -36.27
C CYS A 263 -1.31 40.03 -36.09
N ILE A 264 -1.75 40.30 -34.85
CA ILE A 264 -3.17 40.33 -34.48
C ILE A 264 -3.59 41.75 -34.07
N ASP A 265 -2.69 42.72 -34.17
CA ASP A 265 -2.93 44.09 -33.75
C ASP A 265 -3.86 44.79 -34.77
N PRO A 266 -5.09 45.19 -34.41
CA PRO A 266 -5.98 45.92 -35.32
C PRO A 266 -5.42 47.32 -35.61
N PRO A 267 -5.55 47.86 -36.84
CA PRO A 267 -6.28 47.36 -38.01
C PRO A 267 -5.46 46.42 -38.91
N ASN A 268 -4.19 46.17 -38.60
CA ASN A 268 -3.23 45.52 -39.49
C ASN A 268 -3.02 44.05 -39.11
N ILE A 269 -4.07 43.24 -39.30
CA ILE A 269 -4.00 41.80 -39.05
C ILE A 269 -3.35 41.11 -40.25
N CYS A 270 -2.23 40.40 -40.02
CA CYS A 270 -1.50 39.71 -41.08
C CYS A 270 -0.80 38.42 -40.62
N ILE A 271 -0.59 37.53 -41.58
CA ILE A 271 0.25 36.34 -41.47
C ILE A 271 1.58 36.64 -42.15
N ILE A 272 2.68 36.23 -41.51
CA ILE A 272 4.04 36.46 -41.96
C ILE A 272 4.69 35.11 -42.23
N THR A 273 5.12 34.93 -43.47
CA THR A 273 5.87 33.75 -43.92
C THR A 273 7.18 34.16 -44.54
N GLU A 274 8.09 33.21 -44.66
CA GLU A 274 9.29 33.38 -45.46
C GLU A 274 8.96 33.79 -46.90
N TYR A 275 9.77 34.67 -47.47
CA TYR A 275 9.63 35.10 -48.85
C TYR A 275 10.35 34.13 -49.79
N CYS A 276 9.63 33.56 -50.75
CA CYS A 276 10.19 32.69 -51.78
C CYS A 276 10.56 33.52 -53.03
N PRO A 277 11.85 33.73 -53.34
CA PRO A 277 12.27 34.63 -54.42
C PRO A 277 11.97 34.11 -55.82
N ARG A 278 11.75 32.79 -55.97
CA ARG A 278 11.42 32.15 -57.25
C ARG A 278 9.93 32.20 -57.61
N GLY A 279 9.09 32.78 -56.76
CA GLY A 279 7.65 32.88 -57.01
C GLY A 279 6.92 31.54 -56.89
N SER A 280 5.70 31.50 -57.41
CA SER A 280 4.89 30.29 -57.48
C SER A 280 5.39 29.34 -58.56
N LEU A 281 4.97 28.07 -58.50
CA LEU A 281 5.26 27.11 -59.59
C LEU A 281 4.76 27.61 -60.95
N GLN A 282 3.63 28.32 -60.95
CA GLN A 282 3.08 28.95 -62.15
C GLN A 282 4.04 30.01 -62.72
N ASP A 283 4.60 30.87 -61.87
CA ASP A 283 5.58 31.89 -62.29
C ASP A 283 6.85 31.27 -62.89
N ILE A 284 7.25 30.09 -62.40
CA ILE A 284 8.40 29.35 -62.93
C ILE A 284 8.07 28.72 -64.28
N MET A 285 6.86 28.18 -64.45
CA MET A 285 6.41 27.56 -65.70
C MET A 285 6.19 28.55 -66.84
N GLU A 286 5.78 29.79 -66.52
CA GLU A 286 5.58 30.86 -67.50
C GLU A 286 6.88 31.57 -67.90
N ASN A 287 8.00 31.23 -67.27
CA ASN A 287 9.29 31.84 -67.55
C ASN A 287 9.97 31.18 -68.75
N GLU A 288 9.88 31.81 -69.92
CA GLU A 288 10.49 31.37 -71.19
C GLU A 288 12.02 31.22 -71.16
N SER A 289 12.70 31.63 -70.08
CA SER A 289 14.15 31.47 -69.93
C SER A 289 14.60 30.12 -69.33
N ILE A 290 13.65 29.29 -68.89
CA ILE A 290 13.91 27.99 -68.23
C ILE A 290 13.56 26.79 -69.15
N THR A 291 12.81 27.01 -70.23
CA THR A 291 12.52 26.03 -71.31
C THR A 291 13.31 26.35 -72.57
#